data_AF-A0A3D5APF6-F1
#
_entry.id   AF-A0A3D5APF6-F1
#
_cell.length_a   1.000
_cell.length_b   1.000
_cell.length_c   1.000
_cell.angle_alpha   90.00
_cell.angle_beta   90.00
_cell.angle_gamma   90.00
#
_symmetry.space_group_name_H-M   'P 1'
#
loop_
_entity.id
_entity.type
_entity.pdbx_description
1 polymer ?
#
loop_
_entity_poly.entity_id
_entity_poly.type
_entity_poly.pdbx_seq_one_letter_code
_entity_poly.pdbx_strand_id
1 'polypeptide(L)'
;MVTASYRLLDPNHRWALRRLAGFGYRWSIELAEDLLGPECDVVPVLERLVELGLVQVRGSGAFRFFLLDVVKAFALEQVEMTGELSGIRRRHAQVFARFAGRTAPDLVGAKLTSAVSRLDDVASDLWAALAYAAEHDPHTALCLASKLPRWWRFRGRDQQGRKCLLRLLDDARTADADPSIRTWAQLGVAQLAAEHGAGVEELHRAEFALEQFMLDGDVTGELAARSLLLVIHQGTGAYAEARYHGELALALATKTGRVRD
;
A
#
# COMPACT_ATOMS: atom_id res chain seq x y z
N MET A 1 1.39 20.04 -30.26
CA MET A 1 -0.01 19.56 -30.12
C MET A 1 -0.51 19.61 -28.68
N VAL A 2 0.21 19.08 -27.69
CA VAL A 2 -0.20 19.09 -26.27
C VAL A 2 -0.59 20.48 -25.75
N THR A 3 0.24 21.51 -26.02
CA THR A 3 -0.03 22.90 -25.60
C THR A 3 -1.35 23.45 -26.16
N ALA A 4 -1.74 23.07 -27.38
CA ALA A 4 -2.99 23.52 -27.98
C ALA A 4 -4.20 22.88 -27.27
N SER A 5 -4.19 21.55 -27.10
CA SER A 5 -5.22 20.83 -26.32
C SER A 5 -5.32 21.33 -24.88
N TYR A 6 -4.20 21.62 -24.22
CA TYR A 6 -4.18 22.14 -22.85
C TYR A 6 -4.80 23.54 -22.72
N ARG A 7 -4.70 24.38 -23.75
CA ARG A 7 -5.33 25.71 -23.76
C ARG A 7 -6.86 25.63 -23.83
N LEU A 8 -7.41 24.55 -24.43
CA LEU A 8 -8.86 24.29 -24.52
C LEU A 8 -9.48 23.79 -23.21
N LEU A 9 -8.67 23.42 -22.22
CA LEU A 9 -9.14 23.03 -20.90
C LEU A 9 -9.59 24.26 -20.10
N ASP A 10 -10.64 24.12 -19.30
CA ASP A 10 -10.93 25.10 -18.25
C ASP A 10 -9.95 24.95 -17.06
N PRO A 11 -9.99 25.86 -16.07
CA PRO A 11 -9.11 25.77 -14.91
C PRO A 11 -9.20 24.45 -14.13
N ASN A 12 -10.39 23.86 -14.01
CA ASN A 12 -10.61 22.61 -13.25
C ASN A 12 -9.97 21.42 -13.98
N HIS A 13 -10.12 21.33 -15.30
CA HIS A 13 -9.49 20.28 -16.08
C HIS A 13 -7.96 20.42 -16.12
N ARG A 14 -7.43 21.65 -16.20
CA ARG A 14 -5.97 21.89 -16.11
C ARG A 14 -5.42 21.46 -14.75
N TRP A 15 -6.13 21.80 -13.68
CA TRP A 15 -5.80 21.39 -12.33
C TRP A 15 -5.81 19.86 -12.16
N ALA A 16 -6.81 19.18 -12.74
CA ALA A 16 -6.92 17.72 -12.68
C ALA A 16 -5.81 17.03 -13.48
N LEU A 17 -5.52 17.48 -14.70
CA LEU A 17 -4.44 16.92 -15.53
C LEU A 17 -3.09 17.00 -14.81
N ARG A 18 -2.78 18.13 -14.18
CA ARG A 18 -1.55 18.33 -13.41
C ARG A 18 -1.43 17.36 -12.23
N ARG A 19 -2.54 17.08 -11.54
CA ARG A 19 -2.59 16.07 -10.46
C ARG A 19 -2.42 14.67 -11.00
N LEU A 20 -3.16 14.28 -12.03
CA LEU A 20 -3.08 12.96 -12.67
C LEU A 20 -1.67 12.66 -13.22
N ALA A 21 -0.90 13.69 -13.57
CA ALA A 21 0.52 13.55 -13.94
C ALA A 21 1.42 13.04 -12.80
N GLY A 22 0.93 13.10 -11.55
CA GLY A 22 1.58 12.51 -10.39
C GLY A 22 1.59 10.98 -10.41
N PHE A 23 0.70 10.31 -11.15
CA PHE A 23 0.74 8.87 -11.30
C PHE A 23 1.95 8.42 -12.14
N GLY A 24 2.56 7.32 -11.73
CA GLY A 24 3.72 6.71 -12.37
C GLY A 24 3.37 6.17 -13.75
N TYR A 25 2.28 5.40 -13.84
CA TYR A 25 1.85 4.79 -15.10
C TYR A 25 0.31 4.75 -15.23
N ARG A 26 -0.27 3.55 -15.18
CA ARG A 26 -1.71 3.34 -15.29
C ARG A 26 -2.36 3.50 -13.93
N TRP A 27 -3.58 3.99 -13.94
CA TRP A 27 -4.40 4.18 -12.75
C TRP A 27 -5.86 3.81 -13.05
N SER A 28 -6.61 3.57 -11.98
CA SER A 28 -8.04 3.29 -12.04
C SER A 28 -8.85 4.54 -11.73
N ILE A 29 -10.13 4.54 -12.10
CA ILE A 29 -11.01 5.69 -11.80
C ILE A 29 -11.07 5.98 -10.29
N GLU A 30 -11.10 4.94 -9.47
CA GLU A 30 -11.13 5.06 -8.01
C GLU A 30 -9.85 5.74 -7.47
N LEU A 31 -8.69 5.49 -8.10
CA LEU A 31 -7.46 6.21 -7.74
C LEU A 31 -7.49 7.67 -8.17
N ALA A 32 -8.06 7.98 -9.34
CA ALA A 32 -8.26 9.35 -9.77
C ALA A 32 -9.21 10.11 -8.83
N GLU A 33 -10.32 9.50 -8.41
CA GLU A 33 -11.23 10.03 -7.39
C GLU A 33 -10.51 10.28 -6.07
N ASP A 34 -9.71 9.32 -5.60
CA ASP A 34 -8.92 9.48 -4.39
C ASP A 34 -7.91 10.64 -4.49
N LEU A 35 -7.30 10.84 -5.66
CA LEU A 35 -6.30 11.87 -5.89
C LEU A 35 -6.90 13.26 -6.04
N LEU A 36 -7.96 13.39 -6.84
CA LEU A 36 -8.65 14.66 -7.11
C LEU A 36 -9.57 15.06 -5.95
N GLY A 37 -10.09 14.10 -5.19
CA GLY A 37 -10.94 14.35 -4.03
C GLY A 37 -12.42 14.57 -4.40
N PRO A 38 -13.28 14.63 -3.38
CA PRO A 38 -14.74 14.51 -3.54
C PRO A 38 -15.41 15.70 -4.22
N GLU A 39 -14.77 16.86 -4.24
CA GLU A 39 -15.28 18.08 -4.88
C GLU A 39 -15.18 18.02 -6.42
N CYS A 40 -14.42 17.05 -6.96
CA CYS A 40 -14.19 16.89 -8.39
C CYS A 40 -15.05 15.74 -8.93
N ASP A 41 -15.95 16.06 -9.85
CA ASP A 41 -16.62 15.02 -10.65
C ASP A 41 -15.62 14.45 -11.67
N VAL A 42 -15.03 13.31 -11.33
CA VAL A 42 -13.93 12.72 -12.10
C VAL A 42 -14.38 12.22 -13.47
N VAL A 43 -15.62 11.75 -13.60
CA VAL A 43 -16.10 11.16 -14.86
C VAL A 43 -16.10 12.20 -16.01
N PRO A 44 -16.77 13.36 -15.89
CA PRO A 44 -16.73 14.40 -16.92
C PRO A 44 -15.31 14.91 -17.21
N VAL A 45 -14.47 15.01 -16.17
CA VAL A 45 -13.08 15.44 -16.33
C VAL A 45 -12.31 14.45 -17.21
N LEU A 46 -12.44 13.15 -16.95
CA LEU A 46 -11.76 12.14 -17.74
C LEU A 46 -12.31 12.04 -19.15
N GLU A 47 -13.63 12.14 -19.33
CA GLU A 47 -14.27 12.19 -20.65
C GLU A 47 -13.66 13.31 -21.50
N ARG A 48 -13.56 14.52 -20.95
CA ARG A 48 -12.98 15.66 -21.66
C ARG A 48 -11.49 15.49 -21.96
N LEU A 49 -10.72 14.93 -21.03
CA LEU A 49 -9.29 14.67 -21.25
C LEU A 49 -9.06 13.57 -22.30
N VAL A 50 -9.95 12.57 -22.38
CA VAL A 50 -9.92 11.52 -23.42
C VAL A 50 -10.32 12.09 -24.78
N GLU A 51 -11.38 12.91 -24.84
CA GLU A 51 -11.82 13.59 -26.07
C GLU A 51 -10.69 14.42 -26.70
N LEU A 52 -9.89 15.09 -25.87
CA LEU A 52 -8.74 15.89 -26.29
C LEU A 52 -7.45 15.08 -26.49
N GLY A 53 -7.49 13.76 -26.32
CA GLY A 53 -6.36 12.83 -26.48
C GLY A 53 -5.28 12.96 -25.41
N LEU A 54 -5.54 13.65 -24.30
CA LEU A 54 -4.59 13.89 -23.21
C LEU A 54 -4.49 12.67 -22.28
N VAL A 55 -5.60 11.97 -22.07
CA VAL A 55 -5.68 10.68 -21.36
C VAL A 55 -6.01 9.58 -22.37
N GLN A 56 -5.38 8.43 -22.20
CA GLN A 56 -5.62 7.25 -23.02
C GLN A 56 -6.24 6.14 -22.16
N VAL A 57 -7.11 5.33 -22.79
CA VAL A 57 -7.77 4.18 -22.17
C VAL A 57 -7.29 2.90 -22.86
N ARG A 58 -6.70 1.96 -22.11
CA ARG A 58 -6.20 0.68 -22.63
C ARG A 58 -6.59 -0.48 -21.73
N GLY A 59 -7.20 -1.50 -22.34
CA GLY A 59 -7.61 -2.73 -21.67
C GLY A 59 -8.99 -2.62 -20.99
N SER A 60 -9.48 -3.76 -20.48
CA SER A 60 -10.78 -3.89 -19.84
C SER A 60 -10.74 -3.93 -18.31
N GLY A 61 -9.55 -3.96 -17.71
CA GLY A 61 -9.37 -3.96 -16.25
C GLY A 61 -9.57 -2.58 -15.61
N ALA A 62 -9.50 -2.55 -14.27
CA ALA A 62 -9.62 -1.31 -13.50
C ALA A 62 -8.51 -0.30 -13.85
N PHE A 63 -7.27 -0.78 -14.01
CA PHE A 63 -6.09 0.03 -14.36
C PHE A 63 -5.96 0.25 -15.86
N ARG A 64 -6.84 1.09 -16.41
CA ARG A 64 -6.93 1.32 -17.87
C ARG A 64 -6.54 2.72 -18.30
N PHE A 65 -6.49 3.69 -17.39
CA PHE A 65 -6.20 5.08 -17.75
C PHE A 65 -4.72 5.38 -17.61
N PHE A 66 -4.14 6.12 -18.55
CA PHE A 66 -2.76 6.62 -18.45
C PHE A 66 -2.60 7.91 -19.26
N LEU A 67 -1.56 8.68 -18.93
CA LEU A 67 -1.13 9.83 -19.73
C LEU A 67 -0.04 9.39 -20.70
N LEU A 68 -0.07 9.92 -21.93
CA LEU A 68 1.06 9.79 -22.84
C LEU A 68 2.29 10.49 -22.24
N ASP A 69 3.49 9.93 -22.44
CA ASP A 69 4.73 10.47 -21.85
C ASP A 69 4.92 11.97 -22.13
N VAL A 70 4.60 12.41 -23.35
CA VAL A 70 4.68 13.83 -23.76
C VAL A 70 3.67 14.70 -23.01
N VAL A 71 2.45 14.19 -22.75
CA VAL A 71 1.43 14.92 -21.98
C VAL A 71 1.82 14.98 -20.51
N LYS A 72 2.33 13.88 -19.96
CA LYS A 72 2.83 13.80 -18.58
C LYS A 72 3.98 14.76 -18.36
N ALA A 73 4.99 14.78 -19.23
CA ALA A 73 6.13 15.69 -19.16
C ALA A 73 5.67 17.15 -19.16
N PHE A 74 4.80 17.52 -20.12
CA PHE A 74 4.24 18.86 -20.18
C PHE A 74 3.45 19.23 -18.91
N ALA A 75 2.61 18.33 -18.38
CA ALA A 75 1.85 18.59 -17.17
C ALA A 75 2.76 18.77 -15.94
N LEU A 76 3.86 18.02 -15.84
CA LEU A 76 4.86 18.18 -14.78
C LEU A 76 5.60 19.50 -14.87
N GLU A 77 5.96 19.98 -16.07
CA GLU A 77 6.52 21.34 -16.25
C GLU A 77 5.55 22.41 -15.74
N GLN A 78 4.24 22.25 -15.99
CA GLN A 78 3.23 23.17 -15.44
C GLN A 78 3.14 23.09 -13.91
N VAL A 79 3.30 21.90 -13.33
CA VAL A 79 3.32 21.70 -11.88
C VAL A 79 4.51 22.41 -11.23
N GLU A 80 5.68 22.36 -11.85
CA GLU A 80 6.89 23.04 -11.36
C GLU A 80 6.72 24.56 -11.37
N MET A 81 6.21 25.12 -12.48
CA MET A 81 5.96 26.57 -12.58
C MET A 81 4.94 27.10 -11.56
N THR A 82 4.04 26.24 -11.08
CA THR A 82 2.99 26.60 -10.12
C THR A 82 3.32 26.21 -8.68
N GLY A 83 4.46 25.55 -8.44
CA GLY A 83 4.87 25.11 -7.11
C GLY A 83 3.99 24.03 -6.49
N GLU A 84 3.15 23.35 -7.28
CA GLU A 84 2.16 22.38 -6.77
C GLU A 84 2.77 20.99 -6.46
N LEU A 85 4.03 20.75 -6.85
CA LEU A 85 4.64 19.41 -6.84
C LEU A 85 4.58 18.73 -5.46
N SER A 86 4.96 19.45 -4.41
CA SER A 86 4.95 18.91 -3.04
C SER A 86 3.54 18.56 -2.56
N GLY A 87 2.55 19.38 -2.93
CA GLY A 87 1.14 19.11 -2.61
C GLY A 87 0.63 17.85 -3.32
N ILE A 88 0.99 17.67 -4.58
CA ILE A 88 0.63 16.48 -5.37
C ILE A 88 1.29 15.22 -4.80
N ARG A 89 2.60 15.27 -4.51
CA ARG A 89 3.32 14.11 -3.95
C ARG A 89 2.81 13.71 -2.57
N ARG A 90 2.49 14.68 -1.70
CA ARG A 90 1.86 14.40 -0.40
C ARG A 90 0.51 13.73 -0.58
N ARG A 91 -0.34 14.26 -1.47
CA ARG A 91 -1.66 13.66 -1.73
C ARG A 91 -1.51 12.25 -2.30
N HIS A 92 -0.62 12.06 -3.27
CA HIS A 92 -0.30 10.76 -3.87
C HIS A 92 0.12 9.72 -2.82
N ALA A 93 1.02 10.08 -1.90
CA ALA A 93 1.40 9.20 -0.80
C ALA A 93 0.21 8.76 0.07
N GLN A 94 -0.69 9.69 0.41
CA GLN A 94 -1.89 9.40 1.18
C GLN A 94 -2.88 8.50 0.41
N VAL A 95 -3.01 8.72 -0.90
CA VAL A 95 -3.85 7.88 -1.79
C VAL A 95 -3.33 6.45 -1.78
N PHE A 96 -2.02 6.25 -1.94
CA PHE A 96 -1.44 4.91 -1.97
C PHE A 96 -1.44 4.23 -0.61
N ALA A 97 -1.32 4.97 0.51
CA ALA A 97 -1.55 4.44 1.85
C ALA A 97 -2.99 3.90 2.01
N ARG A 98 -4.01 4.67 1.58
CA ARG A 98 -5.41 4.20 1.59
C ARG A 98 -5.64 3.01 0.67
N PHE A 99 -5.08 3.05 -0.55
CA PHE A 99 -5.18 1.95 -1.51
C PHE A 99 -4.59 0.65 -0.95
N ALA A 100 -3.40 0.71 -0.34
CA ALA A 100 -2.78 -0.43 0.31
C ALA A 100 -3.63 -0.92 1.49
N GLY A 101 -4.16 -0.01 2.31
CA GLY A 101 -5.07 -0.34 3.42
C GLY A 101 -6.34 -1.08 2.98
N ARG A 102 -6.95 -0.70 1.85
CA ARG A 102 -8.13 -1.40 1.29
C ARG A 102 -7.78 -2.72 0.61
N THR A 103 -6.54 -2.92 0.19
CA THR A 103 -6.11 -4.11 -0.58
C THR A 103 -5.48 -5.17 0.31
N ALA A 104 -4.82 -4.79 1.41
CA ALA A 104 -4.13 -5.70 2.31
C ALA A 104 -5.02 -6.81 2.92
N PRO A 105 -6.28 -6.55 3.31
CA PRO A 105 -7.17 -7.62 3.79
C PRO A 105 -7.46 -8.70 2.75
N ASP A 106 -7.36 -8.37 1.46
CA ASP A 106 -7.60 -9.31 0.36
C ASP A 106 -6.30 -10.09 -0.03
N LEU A 107 -5.17 -9.88 0.66
CA LEU A 107 -3.90 -10.63 0.46
C LEU A 107 -3.89 -12.01 1.15
N VAL A 108 -5.08 -12.59 1.33
CA VAL A 108 -5.32 -13.92 1.89
C VAL A 108 -6.50 -14.58 1.18
N GLY A 109 -6.65 -15.88 1.39
CA GLY A 109 -7.78 -16.65 0.89
C GLY A 109 -8.01 -16.53 -0.63
N ALA A 110 -9.28 -16.51 -1.03
CA ALA A 110 -9.69 -16.63 -2.43
C ALA A 110 -9.35 -15.40 -3.30
N LYS A 111 -9.16 -14.22 -2.70
CA LYS A 111 -8.89 -12.97 -3.42
C LYS A 111 -7.40 -12.70 -3.62
N LEU A 112 -6.53 -13.48 -2.98
CA LEU A 112 -5.08 -13.29 -2.96
C LEU A 112 -4.50 -12.95 -4.33
N THR A 113 -4.75 -13.76 -5.36
CA THR A 113 -4.20 -13.55 -6.71
C THR A 113 -4.63 -12.21 -7.30
N SER A 114 -5.90 -11.83 -7.12
CA SER A 114 -6.41 -10.56 -7.62
C SER A 114 -5.83 -9.36 -6.86
N ALA A 115 -5.68 -9.47 -5.53
CA ALA A 115 -5.11 -8.42 -4.71
C ALA A 115 -3.63 -8.18 -5.01
N VAL A 116 -2.85 -9.27 -5.19
CA VAL A 116 -1.46 -9.19 -5.62
C VAL A 116 -1.36 -8.51 -6.99
N SER A 117 -2.17 -8.92 -7.97
CA SER A 117 -2.18 -8.30 -9.31
C SER A 117 -2.47 -6.80 -9.24
N ARG A 118 -3.41 -6.38 -8.40
CA ARG A 118 -3.75 -4.95 -8.21
C ARG A 118 -2.58 -4.14 -7.64
N LEU A 119 -1.80 -4.71 -6.71
CA LEU A 119 -0.62 -4.04 -6.16
C LEU A 119 0.52 -3.98 -7.19
N ASP A 120 0.67 -5.01 -8.03
CA ASP A 120 1.69 -5.03 -9.08
C ASP A 120 1.43 -3.97 -10.15
N ASP A 121 0.16 -3.78 -10.54
CA ASP A 121 -0.25 -2.76 -11.51
C ASP A 121 0.16 -1.34 -11.09
N VAL A 122 0.32 -1.10 -9.78
CA VAL A 122 0.71 0.19 -9.20
C VAL A 122 2.03 0.14 -8.43
N ALA A 123 2.87 -0.86 -8.68
CA ALA A 123 4.09 -1.07 -7.90
C ALA A 123 5.05 0.15 -7.93
N SER A 124 5.18 0.80 -9.08
CA SER A 124 6.02 2.00 -9.24
C SER A 124 5.49 3.17 -8.40
N ASP A 125 4.17 3.36 -8.41
CA ASP A 125 3.50 4.37 -7.60
C ASP A 125 3.61 4.10 -6.10
N LEU A 126 3.47 2.83 -5.66
CA LEU A 126 3.66 2.45 -4.25
C LEU A 126 5.08 2.79 -3.77
N TRP A 127 6.10 2.48 -4.56
CA TRP A 127 7.49 2.81 -4.20
C TRP A 127 7.76 4.31 -4.21
N ALA A 128 7.23 5.05 -5.20
CA ALA A 128 7.38 6.50 -5.26
C ALA A 128 6.70 7.19 -4.06
N ALA A 129 5.47 6.77 -3.72
CA ALA A 129 4.72 7.20 -2.56
C ALA A 129 5.50 6.94 -1.26
N LEU A 130 6.01 5.72 -1.09
CA LEU A 130 6.75 5.32 0.10
C LEU A 130 8.06 6.10 0.25
N ALA A 131 8.81 6.29 -0.84
CA ALA A 131 10.05 7.06 -0.83
C ALA A 131 9.81 8.52 -0.44
N TYR A 132 8.82 9.18 -1.07
CA TYR A 132 8.47 10.56 -0.74
C TYR A 132 8.00 10.70 0.71
N ALA A 133 7.09 9.83 1.15
CA ALA A 133 6.54 9.87 2.49
C ALA A 133 7.61 9.62 3.56
N ALA A 134 8.54 8.68 3.35
CA ALA A 134 9.58 8.40 4.34
C ALA A 134 10.46 9.64 4.66
N GLU A 135 10.59 10.54 3.69
CA GLU A 135 11.32 11.80 3.88
C GLU A 135 10.43 12.91 4.50
N HIS A 136 9.21 13.09 3.97
CA HIS A 136 8.38 14.28 4.25
C HIS A 136 7.20 14.04 5.21
N ASP A 137 6.73 12.80 5.33
CA ASP A 137 5.60 12.38 6.16
C ASP A 137 5.76 10.92 6.62
N PRO A 138 6.65 10.66 7.61
CA PRO A 138 6.98 9.31 8.06
C PRO A 138 5.78 8.52 8.61
N HIS A 139 4.74 9.18 9.12
CA HIS A 139 3.52 8.51 9.55
C HIS A 139 2.78 7.87 8.38
N THR A 140 2.61 8.60 7.27
CA THR A 140 2.03 8.05 6.05
C THR A 140 2.90 6.92 5.48
N ALA A 141 4.22 7.06 5.56
CA ALA A 141 5.16 6.03 5.12
C ALA A 141 5.02 4.74 5.93
N LEU A 142 4.97 4.84 7.27
CA LEU A 142 4.79 3.69 8.16
C LEU A 142 3.41 3.05 7.97
N CYS A 143 2.36 3.86 7.83
CA CYS A 143 1.02 3.39 7.49
C CYS A 143 1.03 2.57 6.20
N LEU A 144 1.58 3.12 5.11
CA LEU A 144 1.71 2.44 3.83
C LEU A 144 2.54 1.15 3.95
N ALA A 145 3.74 1.23 4.54
CA ALA A 145 4.66 0.10 4.67
C ALA A 145 4.06 -1.05 5.49
N SER A 146 3.31 -0.77 6.55
CA SER A 146 2.68 -1.78 7.42
C SER A 146 1.70 -2.71 6.68
N LYS A 147 1.19 -2.29 5.52
CA LYS A 147 0.18 -3.03 4.73
C LYS A 147 0.77 -3.86 3.60
N LEU A 148 2.07 -3.72 3.33
CA LEU A 148 2.78 -4.37 2.23
C LEU A 148 3.57 -5.66 2.55
N PRO A 149 3.77 -6.13 3.80
CA PRO A 149 4.63 -7.31 4.07
C PRO A 149 4.29 -8.55 3.25
N ARG A 150 3.00 -8.93 3.19
CA ARG A 150 2.56 -10.09 2.40
C ARG A 150 2.87 -9.92 0.91
N TRP A 151 2.65 -8.74 0.35
CA TRP A 151 2.96 -8.49 -1.07
C TRP A 151 4.46 -8.50 -1.35
N TRP A 152 5.27 -7.89 -0.49
CA TRP A 152 6.73 -7.93 -0.61
C TRP A 152 7.25 -9.36 -0.58
N ARG A 153 6.74 -10.18 0.34
CA ARG A 153 7.03 -11.62 0.41
C ARG A 153 6.71 -12.34 -0.91
N PHE A 154 5.49 -12.20 -1.44
CA PHE A 154 5.10 -12.83 -2.70
C PHE A 154 5.92 -12.39 -3.92
N ARG A 155 6.59 -11.24 -3.84
CA ARG A 155 7.43 -10.68 -4.90
C ARG A 155 8.93 -10.79 -4.62
N GLY A 156 9.34 -11.51 -3.59
CA GLY A 156 10.76 -11.70 -3.22
C GLY A 156 11.46 -10.39 -2.82
N ARG A 157 10.73 -9.48 -2.18
CA ARG A 157 11.19 -8.15 -1.74
C ARG A 157 11.27 -8.04 -0.22
N ASP A 158 11.35 -9.16 0.46
CA ASP A 158 11.30 -9.27 1.91
C ASP A 158 12.48 -8.55 2.59
N GLN A 159 13.72 -8.67 2.09
CA GLN A 159 14.87 -7.94 2.65
C GLN A 159 14.70 -6.43 2.55
N GLN A 160 14.26 -5.94 1.38
CA GLN A 160 14.01 -4.52 1.16
C GLN A 160 12.86 -4.01 2.03
N GLY A 161 11.77 -4.78 2.11
CA GLY A 161 10.62 -4.49 2.94
C GLY A 161 10.95 -4.46 4.44
N ARG A 162 11.71 -5.45 4.93
CA ARG A 162 12.16 -5.53 6.32
C ARG A 162 13.03 -4.34 6.69
N LYS A 163 14.03 -4.01 5.86
CA LYS A 163 14.89 -2.83 6.06
C LYS A 163 14.07 -1.54 6.08
N CYS A 164 13.06 -1.43 5.21
CA CYS A 164 12.18 -0.28 5.17
C CYS A 164 11.35 -0.13 6.45
N LEU A 165 10.72 -1.22 6.92
CA LEU A 165 9.92 -1.22 8.15
C LEU A 165 10.76 -0.92 9.39
N LEU A 166 11.93 -1.56 9.53
CA LEU A 166 12.85 -1.30 10.64
C LEU A 166 13.24 0.17 10.69
N ARG A 167 13.66 0.75 9.56
CA ARG A 167 14.01 2.17 9.48
C ARG A 167 12.84 3.09 9.90
N LEU A 168 11.61 2.76 9.50
CA LEU A 168 10.44 3.56 9.85
C LEU A 168 10.02 3.37 11.31
N LEU A 169 10.21 2.19 11.90
CA LEU A 169 9.93 1.91 13.31
C LEU A 169 10.93 2.58 14.25
N ASP A 170 12.20 2.69 13.81
CA ASP A 170 13.31 3.31 14.54
C ASP A 170 13.38 4.84 14.35
N ASP A 171 12.62 5.40 13.40
CA ASP A 171 12.55 6.86 13.20
C ASP A 171 11.81 7.52 14.37
N ALA A 172 12.50 8.42 15.08
CA ALA A 172 11.91 9.15 16.22
C ALA A 172 10.64 9.93 15.84
N ARG A 173 10.49 10.31 14.57
CA ARG A 173 9.31 11.01 14.05
C ARG A 173 8.07 10.12 13.92
N THR A 174 8.18 8.82 14.15
CA THR A 174 7.03 7.88 14.15
C THR A 174 6.77 7.28 15.53
N ALA A 175 7.46 7.76 16.58
CA ALA A 175 7.37 7.20 17.93
C ALA A 175 5.93 7.25 18.49
N ASP A 176 5.18 8.29 18.12
CA ASP A 176 3.77 8.53 18.47
C ASP A 176 2.78 8.07 17.39
N ALA A 177 3.24 7.33 16.39
CA ALA A 177 2.35 6.74 15.39
C ALA A 177 1.33 5.80 16.04
N ASP A 178 0.15 5.70 15.43
CA ASP A 178 -0.95 4.86 15.88
C ASP A 178 -0.46 3.45 16.32
N PRO A 179 -0.80 3.02 17.55
CA PRO A 179 -0.33 1.74 18.09
C PRO A 179 -0.66 0.53 17.23
N SER A 180 -1.83 0.52 16.58
CA SER A 180 -2.22 -0.58 15.68
C SER A 180 -1.33 -0.60 14.44
N ILE A 181 -1.04 0.56 13.85
CA ILE A 181 -0.11 0.66 12.72
C ILE A 181 1.29 0.17 13.12
N ARG A 182 1.79 0.59 14.29
CA ARG A 182 3.09 0.13 14.79
C ARG A 182 3.08 -1.39 15.01
N THR A 183 2.03 -1.95 15.59
CA THR A 183 1.86 -3.39 15.82
C THR A 183 1.88 -4.19 14.51
N TRP A 184 1.14 -3.74 13.49
CA TRP A 184 1.16 -4.35 12.16
C TRP A 184 2.54 -4.26 11.49
N ALA A 185 3.26 -3.14 11.66
CA ALA A 185 4.62 -2.99 11.16
C ALA A 185 5.62 -3.93 11.87
N GLN A 186 5.49 -4.09 13.19
CA GLN A 186 6.29 -5.05 13.98
C GLN A 186 6.07 -6.49 13.51
N LEU A 187 4.81 -6.90 13.35
CA LEU A 187 4.47 -8.20 12.78
C LEU A 187 5.05 -8.34 11.36
N GLY A 188 4.97 -7.29 10.55
CA GLY A 188 5.53 -7.25 9.20
C GLY A 188 7.05 -7.51 9.16
N VAL A 189 7.82 -6.95 10.10
CA VAL A 189 9.26 -7.23 10.22
C VAL A 189 9.51 -8.72 10.46
N ALA A 190 8.81 -9.31 11.43
CA ALA A 190 8.95 -10.72 11.77
C ALA A 190 8.52 -11.65 10.62
N GLN A 191 7.43 -11.31 9.92
CA GLN A 191 6.98 -12.05 8.73
C GLN A 191 8.05 -12.10 7.64
N LEU A 192 8.66 -10.96 7.33
CA LEU A 192 9.67 -10.89 6.28
C LEU A 192 11.00 -11.56 6.70
N ALA A 193 11.34 -11.54 7.99
CA ALA A 193 12.50 -12.24 8.52
C ALA A 193 12.35 -13.77 8.45
N ALA A 194 11.15 -14.29 8.70
CA ALA A 194 10.88 -15.72 8.69
C ALA A 194 11.14 -16.40 7.33
N GLU A 195 10.97 -15.68 6.21
CA GLU A 195 11.20 -16.19 4.85
C GLU A 195 12.65 -16.62 4.59
N HIS A 196 13.61 -16.08 5.35
CA HIS A 196 15.03 -16.41 5.23
C HIS A 196 15.60 -17.11 6.48
N GLY A 197 14.73 -17.69 7.30
CA GLY A 197 15.13 -18.40 8.53
C GLY A 197 15.56 -17.48 9.69
N ALA A 198 15.50 -16.16 9.52
CA ALA A 198 15.81 -15.18 10.56
C ALA A 198 14.59 -14.86 11.46
N GLY A 199 13.51 -15.64 11.37
CA GLY A 199 12.28 -15.40 12.13
C GLY A 199 12.48 -15.47 13.65
N VAL A 200 13.43 -16.28 14.13
CA VAL A 200 13.75 -16.44 15.55
C VAL A 200 14.29 -15.15 16.16
N GLU A 201 15.08 -14.38 15.41
CA GLU A 201 15.61 -13.09 15.85
C GLU A 201 14.48 -12.09 16.14
N GLU A 202 13.36 -12.25 15.44
CA GLU A 202 12.18 -11.38 15.52
C GLU A 202 11.02 -12.01 16.29
N LEU A 203 11.25 -13.11 17.02
CA LEU A 203 10.22 -13.79 17.80
C LEU A 203 9.52 -12.82 18.78
N HIS A 204 10.32 -12.01 19.47
CA HIS A 204 9.83 -10.98 20.40
C HIS A 204 8.84 -9.98 19.74
N ARG A 205 9.03 -9.64 18.46
CA ARG A 205 8.10 -8.76 17.73
C ARG A 205 6.79 -9.46 17.40
N ALA A 206 6.84 -10.75 17.07
CA ALA A 206 5.65 -11.56 16.78
C ALA A 206 4.82 -11.81 18.05
N GLU A 207 5.47 -12.09 19.18
CA GLU A 207 4.83 -12.26 20.49
C GLU A 207 4.19 -10.95 20.97
N PHE A 208 4.95 -9.85 20.94
CA PHE A 208 4.42 -8.52 21.26
C PHE A 208 3.19 -8.18 20.39
N ALA A 209 3.28 -8.42 19.08
CA ALA A 209 2.16 -8.14 18.19
C ALA A 209 0.93 -8.99 18.50
N LEU A 210 1.11 -10.27 18.81
CA LEU A 210 0.02 -11.16 19.23
C LEU A 210 -0.69 -10.59 20.47
N GLU A 211 0.06 -10.19 21.49
CA GLU A 211 -0.52 -9.62 22.71
C GLU A 211 -1.35 -8.37 22.42
N GLN A 212 -0.83 -7.44 21.60
CA GLN A 212 -1.57 -6.23 21.23
C GLN A 212 -2.84 -6.56 20.43
N PHE A 213 -2.78 -7.47 19.46
CA PHE A 213 -3.98 -7.84 18.70
C PHE A 213 -5.06 -8.50 19.56
N MET A 214 -4.68 -9.30 20.55
CA MET A 214 -5.64 -9.86 21.50
C MET A 214 -6.27 -8.77 22.38
N LEU A 215 -5.49 -7.78 22.84
CA LEU A 215 -6.00 -6.64 23.63
C LEU A 215 -6.97 -5.78 22.82
N ASP A 216 -6.64 -5.53 21.55
CA ASP A 216 -7.46 -4.72 20.65
C ASP A 216 -8.67 -5.48 20.08
N GLY A 217 -8.73 -6.81 20.26
CA GLY A 217 -9.74 -7.66 19.64
C GLY A 217 -9.60 -7.75 18.11
N ASP A 218 -8.41 -7.46 17.55
CA ASP A 218 -8.13 -7.60 16.12
C ASP A 218 -7.92 -9.07 15.76
N VAL A 219 -9.02 -9.74 15.42
CA VAL A 219 -9.03 -11.13 14.96
C VAL A 219 -8.09 -11.35 13.77
N THR A 220 -7.97 -10.38 12.86
CA THR A 220 -7.13 -10.52 11.66
C THR A 220 -5.66 -10.51 12.05
N GLY A 221 -5.29 -9.60 12.94
CA GLY A 221 -3.95 -9.51 13.50
C GLY A 221 -3.59 -10.73 14.33
N GLU A 222 -4.50 -11.21 15.18
CA GLU A 222 -4.29 -12.39 16.01
C GLU A 222 -4.03 -13.64 15.15
N LEU A 223 -4.87 -13.88 14.13
CA LEU A 223 -4.66 -14.99 13.18
C LEU A 223 -3.31 -14.87 12.46
N ALA A 224 -2.95 -13.66 12.01
CA ALA A 224 -1.69 -13.43 11.32
C ALA A 224 -0.46 -13.66 12.23
N ALA A 225 -0.53 -13.23 13.49
CA ALA A 225 0.53 -13.41 14.47
C ALA A 225 0.68 -14.87 14.91
N ARG A 226 -0.43 -15.58 15.19
CA ARG A 226 -0.40 -17.01 15.54
C ARG A 226 0.13 -17.87 14.39
N SER A 227 -0.30 -17.60 13.15
CA SER A 227 0.20 -18.29 11.97
C SER A 227 1.71 -18.09 11.78
N LEU A 228 2.22 -16.88 12.05
CA LEU A 228 3.66 -16.62 12.01
C LEU A 228 4.42 -17.36 13.11
N LEU A 229 3.94 -17.32 14.36
CA LEU A 229 4.57 -18.00 15.49
C LEU A 229 4.62 -19.51 15.26
N LEU A 230 3.56 -20.10 14.69
CA LEU A 230 3.58 -21.49 14.24
C LEU A 230 4.75 -21.76 13.29
N VAL A 231 4.95 -20.92 12.27
CA VAL A 231 6.04 -21.09 11.29
C VAL A 231 7.41 -20.95 11.94
N ILE A 232 7.60 -19.96 12.82
CA ILE A 232 8.88 -19.73 13.52
C ILE A 232 9.21 -20.93 14.44
N HIS A 233 8.24 -21.42 15.21
CA HIS A 233 8.44 -22.56 16.10
C HIS A 233 8.65 -23.88 15.36
N GLN A 234 7.99 -24.09 14.21
CA GLN A 234 8.29 -25.22 13.33
C GLN A 234 9.74 -25.19 12.83
N GLY A 235 10.23 -24.01 12.41
CA GLY A 235 11.61 -23.85 11.93
C GLY A 235 12.68 -24.10 13.00
N THR A 236 12.35 -23.97 14.29
CA THR A 236 13.27 -24.19 15.43
C THR A 236 13.14 -25.57 16.07
N GLY A 237 12.17 -26.39 15.64
CA GLY A 237 11.88 -27.69 16.25
C GLY A 237 11.08 -27.61 17.56
N ALA A 238 10.57 -26.43 17.92
CA ALA A 238 9.67 -26.21 19.05
C ALA A 238 8.23 -26.65 18.72
N TYR A 239 8.04 -27.96 18.48
CA TYR A 239 6.80 -28.49 17.93
C TYR A 239 5.59 -28.37 18.86
N ALA A 240 5.80 -28.30 20.18
CA ALA A 240 4.71 -28.14 21.14
C ALA A 240 4.11 -26.73 21.05
N GLU A 241 4.97 -25.72 20.99
CA GLU A 241 4.64 -24.30 20.83
C GLU A 241 4.01 -24.06 19.45
N ALA A 242 4.59 -24.63 18.40
CA ALA A 242 4.01 -24.59 17.06
C ALA A 242 2.59 -25.15 17.05
N ARG A 243 2.38 -26.32 17.67
CA ARG A 243 1.05 -26.94 17.78
C ARG A 243 0.08 -26.06 18.56
N TYR A 244 0.50 -25.49 19.68
CA TYR A 244 -0.31 -24.58 20.49
C TYR A 244 -0.83 -23.38 19.67
N HIS A 245 0.06 -22.71 18.93
CA HIS A 245 -0.35 -21.58 18.10
C HIS A 245 -1.26 -22.00 16.94
N GLY A 246 -1.00 -23.16 16.32
CA GLY A 246 -1.84 -23.70 15.25
C GLY A 246 -3.25 -24.08 15.69
N GLU A 247 -3.39 -24.74 16.84
CA GLU A 247 -4.69 -25.11 17.41
C GLU A 247 -5.52 -23.87 17.76
N LEU A 248 -4.90 -22.85 18.36
CA LEU A 248 -5.58 -21.60 18.68
C LEU A 248 -5.96 -20.78 17.44
N ALA A 249 -5.09 -20.72 16.43
CA ALA A 249 -5.42 -20.07 15.16
C ALA A 249 -6.60 -20.77 14.47
N LEU A 250 -6.60 -22.10 14.41
CA LEU A 250 -7.68 -22.87 13.81
C LEU A 250 -9.00 -22.70 14.57
N ALA A 251 -8.96 -22.74 15.91
CA ALA A 251 -10.14 -22.52 16.75
C ALA A 251 -10.72 -21.12 16.54
N LEU A 252 -9.87 -20.09 16.50
CA LEU A 252 -10.28 -18.71 16.25
C LEU A 252 -10.88 -18.56 14.84
N ALA A 253 -10.19 -19.04 13.81
CA ALA A 253 -10.65 -18.98 12.43
C ALA A 253 -12.00 -19.69 12.24
N THR A 254 -12.20 -20.83 12.92
CA THR A 254 -13.48 -21.57 12.91
C THR A 254 -14.58 -20.75 13.58
N LYS A 255 -14.32 -20.19 14.77
CA LYS A 255 -15.28 -19.38 15.52
C LYS A 255 -15.71 -18.12 14.76
N THR A 256 -14.80 -17.52 13.98
CA THR A 256 -15.05 -16.26 13.26
C THR A 256 -15.40 -16.45 11.78
N GLY A 257 -15.55 -17.69 11.30
CA GLY A 257 -15.87 -17.99 9.90
C GLY A 257 -14.77 -17.65 8.89
N ARG A 258 -13.51 -17.60 9.33
CA ARG A 258 -12.32 -17.19 8.55
C ARG A 258 -11.37 -18.36 8.25
N VAL A 259 -11.90 -19.56 8.03
CA VAL A 259 -11.11 -20.81 7.86
C VAL A 259 -10.13 -20.77 6.65
N ARG A 260 -10.22 -19.74 5.80
CA ARG A 260 -9.35 -19.54 4.62
C ARG A 260 -8.28 -18.45 4.81
N ASP A 261 -8.25 -17.79 5.97
CA ASP A 261 -7.27 -16.76 6.35
C ASP A 261 -6.14 -17.38 7.20
#